data_AF-A0A2A7WR49-F1
#
_entry.id   AF-A0A2A7WR49-F1
#
_cell.length_a   1.000
_cell.length_b   1.000
_cell.length_c   1.000
_cell.angle_alpha   90.00
_cell.angle_beta   90.00
_cell.angle_gamma   90.00
#
_symmetry.space_group_name_H-M   'P 1'
#
loop_
_entity.id
_entity.type
_entity.pdbx_description
1 polymer ?
#
loop_
_entity_poly.entity_id
_entity_poly.type
_entity_poly.pdbx_seq_one_letter_code
_entity_poly.pdbx_strand_id
1 'polypeptide(L)'
;MDEITEIAKGFGLDYFPMRYEICPSDIIYTFGAYGMPTRYFHWSFGKKFYKMKLQYDLGLSKIYELVINSNPCYAFLLDTNSLIQNKLIVAHVLAHSDFFKNNVRFSNTKRDMVESMTATAERINQYEQKYGKKLVEEFLNAVIAIQEHIDPSIVRNKLSWQLEDDM
;
A
#
# COMPACT_ATOMS: atom_id res chain seq x y z
N MET A 1 -5.19 -22.24 -5.45
CA MET A 1 -4.66 -21.02 -6.07
C MET A 1 -4.07 -21.36 -7.43
N ASP A 2 -3.31 -22.45 -7.52
CA ASP A 2 -2.61 -22.91 -8.72
C ASP A 2 -3.48 -22.99 -9.99
N GLU A 3 -4.71 -23.52 -9.90
CA GLU A 3 -5.64 -23.55 -11.04
C GLU A 3 -5.92 -22.16 -11.62
N ILE A 4 -6.12 -21.15 -10.78
CA ILE A 4 -6.42 -19.77 -11.21
C ILE A 4 -5.16 -19.16 -11.85
N THR A 5 -4.00 -19.40 -11.25
CA THR A 5 -2.69 -18.96 -11.75
C THR A 5 -2.39 -19.55 -13.13
N GLU A 6 -2.69 -20.83 -13.34
CA GLU A 6 -2.52 -21.51 -14.64
C GLU A 6 -3.50 -20.99 -15.68
N ILE A 7 -4.77 -20.79 -15.33
CA ILE A 7 -5.75 -20.14 -16.20
C ILE A 7 -5.27 -18.73 -16.61
N ALA A 8 -4.79 -17.94 -15.65
CA ALA A 8 -4.28 -16.60 -15.90
C ALA A 8 -3.10 -16.59 -16.88
N LYS A 9 -2.15 -17.53 -16.73
CA LYS A 9 -1.06 -17.72 -17.70
C LYS A 9 -1.57 -18.14 -19.07
N GLY A 10 -2.58 -19.03 -19.12
CA GLY A 10 -3.25 -19.44 -20.35
C GLY A 10 -3.89 -18.27 -21.11
N PHE A 11 -4.36 -17.25 -20.40
CA PHE A 11 -4.83 -15.98 -20.98
C PHE A 11 -3.72 -14.99 -21.34
N GLY A 12 -2.46 -15.30 -21.04
CA GLY A 12 -1.31 -14.46 -21.38
C GLY A 12 -1.02 -13.32 -20.39
N LEU A 13 -1.57 -13.36 -19.17
CA LEU A 13 -1.28 -12.37 -18.14
C LEU A 13 0.17 -12.51 -17.65
N ASP A 14 0.88 -11.37 -17.57
CA ASP A 14 2.23 -11.26 -17.05
C ASP A 14 2.24 -10.44 -15.75
N TYR A 15 2.17 -11.14 -14.61
CA TYR A 15 2.14 -10.54 -13.27
C TYR A 15 3.43 -10.81 -12.48
N PHE A 16 3.61 -10.12 -11.35
CA PHE A 16 4.73 -10.39 -10.44
C PHE A 16 4.49 -11.68 -9.64
N PRO A 17 5.53 -12.34 -9.09
CA PRO A 17 5.34 -13.45 -8.17
C PRO A 17 4.41 -13.05 -7.02
N MET A 18 3.32 -13.79 -6.85
CA MET A 18 2.28 -13.46 -5.87
C MET A 18 2.58 -14.08 -4.49
N ARG A 19 2.33 -13.31 -3.44
CA ARG A 19 2.33 -13.77 -2.04
C ARG A 19 0.96 -13.47 -1.45
N TYR A 20 0.24 -14.52 -1.07
CA TYR A 20 -1.07 -14.40 -0.44
C TYR A 20 -0.95 -14.61 1.06
N GLU A 21 -1.57 -13.73 1.84
CA GLU A 21 -1.64 -13.83 3.29
C GLU A 21 -3.09 -13.62 3.74
N ILE A 22 -3.56 -14.46 4.66
CA ILE A 22 -4.89 -14.31 5.27
C ILE A 22 -4.69 -13.54 6.57
N CYS A 23 -5.41 -12.43 6.71
CA CYS A 23 -5.26 -11.53 7.85
C CYS A 23 -6.60 -11.24 8.53
N PRO A 24 -6.59 -11.04 9.85
CA PRO A 24 -7.75 -10.55 10.57
C PRO A 24 -8.05 -9.10 10.18
N SER A 25 -9.29 -8.68 10.41
CA SER A 25 -9.76 -7.33 10.06
C SER A 25 -8.86 -6.23 10.64
N ASP A 26 -8.41 -6.34 11.89
CA ASP A 26 -7.55 -5.34 12.53
C ASP A 26 -6.28 -5.06 11.72
N ILE A 27 -5.68 -6.08 11.12
CA ILE A 27 -4.45 -5.94 10.33
C ILE A 27 -4.74 -5.30 8.98
N ILE A 28 -5.80 -5.72 8.29
CA ILE A 28 -6.19 -5.14 6.99
C ILE A 28 -6.53 -3.65 7.13
N TYR A 29 -7.31 -3.30 8.15
CA TYR A 29 -7.68 -1.90 8.42
C TYR A 29 -6.47 -1.09 8.91
N THR A 30 -5.50 -1.72 9.57
CA THR A 30 -4.21 -1.09 9.86
C THR A 30 -3.50 -0.74 8.54
N PHE A 31 -3.35 -1.67 7.61
CA PHE A 31 -2.75 -1.37 6.31
C PHE A 31 -3.55 -0.33 5.51
N GLY A 32 -4.89 -0.36 5.52
CA GLY A 32 -5.71 0.63 4.82
C GLY A 32 -5.60 2.05 5.40
N ALA A 33 -5.47 2.17 6.72
CA ALA A 33 -5.35 3.46 7.40
C ALA A 33 -3.93 4.02 7.35
N TYR A 34 -2.94 3.19 7.65
CA TYR A 34 -1.54 3.58 7.73
C TYR A 34 -0.82 3.46 6.38
N GLY A 35 -1.38 2.75 5.40
CA GLY A 35 -0.82 2.55 4.06
C GLY A 35 0.15 1.37 3.95
N MET A 36 0.97 1.12 4.98
CA MET A 36 1.96 0.02 5.06
C MET A 36 2.37 -0.24 6.53
N PRO A 37 3.00 -1.39 6.86
CA PRO A 37 3.38 -1.73 8.23
C PRO A 37 4.37 -0.75 8.90
N THR A 38 5.30 -0.18 8.13
CA THR A 38 6.44 0.61 8.64
C THR A 38 6.34 2.09 8.29
N ARG A 39 5.34 2.78 8.84
CA ARG A 39 5.15 4.24 8.66
C ARG A 39 5.54 5.03 9.91
N TYR A 40 5.92 6.29 9.71
CA TYR A 40 6.08 7.26 10.80
C TYR A 40 4.77 7.47 11.56
N PHE A 41 4.89 7.89 12.82
CA PHE A 41 3.74 8.15 13.67
C PHE A 41 3.10 9.50 13.36
N HIS A 42 1.77 9.51 13.25
CA HIS A 42 0.98 10.73 13.21
C HIS A 42 -0.45 10.42 13.67
N TRP A 43 -1.03 11.28 14.50
CA TRP A 43 -2.34 11.06 15.11
C TRP A 43 -3.47 10.90 14.08
N SER A 44 -3.35 11.52 12.90
CA SER A 44 -4.37 11.45 11.84
C SER A 44 -4.54 10.03 11.30
N PHE A 45 -3.49 9.19 11.31
CA PHE A 45 -3.57 7.80 10.87
C PHE A 45 -4.41 6.97 11.84
N GLY A 46 -4.23 7.17 13.16
CA GLY A 46 -5.06 6.55 14.18
C GLY A 46 -6.54 6.96 14.07
N LYS A 47 -6.79 8.25 13.81
CA LYS A 47 -8.16 8.75 13.53
C LYS A 47 -8.78 8.07 12.31
N LYS A 48 -8.01 7.89 11.24
CA LYS A 48 -8.46 7.19 10.01
C LYS A 48 -8.74 5.71 10.28
N PHE A 49 -7.85 5.04 11.01
CA PHE A 49 -8.03 3.64 11.42
C PHE A 49 -9.34 3.46 12.16
N TYR A 50 -9.58 4.24 13.21
CA TYR A 50 -10.80 4.15 14.00
C TYR A 50 -12.05 4.37 13.15
N LYS A 51 -12.04 5.35 12.26
CA LYS A 51 -13.16 5.60 11.33
C LYS A 51 -13.43 4.40 10.43
N MET A 52 -12.41 3.85 9.79
CA MET A 52 -12.57 2.72 8.86
C MET A 52 -12.99 1.45 9.59
N LYS A 53 -12.40 1.17 10.76
CA LYS A 53 -12.76 0.01 11.58
C LYS A 53 -14.18 0.10 12.10
N LEU A 54 -14.61 1.28 12.55
CA LEU A 54 -16.00 1.50 12.97
C LEU A 54 -16.99 1.26 11.82
N GLN A 55 -16.67 1.72 10.60
CA GLN A 55 -17.50 1.42 9.43
C GLN A 55 -17.59 -0.08 9.14
N TYR A 56 -16.51 -0.82 9.36
CA TYR A 56 -16.51 -2.28 9.24
C TYR A 56 -17.35 -2.95 10.32
N ASP A 57 -17.18 -2.57 11.58
CA ASP A 57 -17.90 -3.14 12.70
C ASP A 57 -19.41 -2.90 12.60
N LEU A 58 -19.81 -1.76 12.02
CA LEU A 58 -21.19 -1.42 11.71
C LEU A 58 -21.71 -2.04 10.39
N GLY A 59 -20.89 -2.81 9.68
CA GLY A 59 -21.26 -3.45 8.41
C GLY A 59 -21.44 -2.48 7.23
N LEU A 60 -20.98 -1.24 7.35
CA LEU A 60 -21.11 -0.20 6.33
C LEU A 60 -20.04 -0.29 5.24
N SER A 61 -18.89 -0.89 5.53
CA SER A 61 -17.79 -1.03 4.57
C SER A 61 -16.98 -2.29 4.86
N LYS A 62 -16.59 -3.03 3.84
CA LYS A 62 -15.76 -4.23 3.96
C LYS A 62 -14.63 -4.19 2.94
N ILE A 63 -13.39 -4.24 3.44
CA ILE A 63 -12.20 -4.44 2.61
C ILE A 63 -12.00 -5.95 2.47
N TYR A 64 -12.18 -6.46 1.26
CA TYR A 64 -12.03 -7.87 0.96
C TYR A 64 -10.56 -8.26 0.77
N GLU A 65 -9.79 -7.36 0.16
CA GLU A 65 -8.37 -7.49 -0.10
C GLU A 65 -7.63 -6.15 -0.03
N LEU A 66 -6.33 -6.24 0.25
CA LEU A 66 -5.39 -5.14 0.07
C LEU A 66 -4.16 -5.67 -0.68
N VAL A 67 -3.75 -4.94 -1.72
CA VAL A 67 -2.62 -5.34 -2.58
C VAL A 67 -1.49 -4.32 -2.47
N ILE A 68 -0.30 -4.81 -2.18
CA ILE A 68 0.95 -4.05 -2.26
C ILE A 68 1.62 -4.40 -3.58
N ASN A 69 1.69 -3.43 -4.47
CA ASN A 69 2.32 -3.56 -5.77
C ASN A 69 3.86 -3.46 -5.68
N SER A 70 4.48 -4.47 -5.07
CA SER A 70 5.93 -4.67 -5.03
C SER A 70 6.33 -5.89 -5.86
N ASN A 71 7.63 -6.19 -5.92
CA ASN A 71 8.14 -7.45 -6.48
C ASN A 71 8.91 -8.23 -5.41
N PRO A 72 8.34 -9.30 -4.80
CA PRO A 72 7.05 -9.94 -5.12
C PRO A 72 5.82 -9.08 -4.74
N CYS A 73 4.69 -9.36 -5.38
CA CYS A 73 3.42 -8.67 -5.11
C CYS A 73 2.70 -9.33 -3.93
N TYR A 74 2.33 -8.54 -2.92
CA TYR A 74 1.65 -9.04 -1.71
C TYR A 74 0.16 -8.76 -1.77
N ALA A 75 -0.63 -9.77 -1.43
CA ALA A 75 -2.07 -9.69 -1.36
C ALA A 75 -2.56 -10.20 -0.01
N PHE A 76 -3.18 -9.32 0.76
CA PHE A 76 -3.76 -9.62 2.05
C PHE A 76 -5.26 -9.83 1.88
N LEU A 77 -5.76 -11.01 2.25
CA LEU A 77 -7.17 -11.37 2.16
C LEU A 77 -7.77 -11.40 3.55
N LEU A 78 -9.01 -10.92 3.67
CA LEU A 78 -9.73 -10.94 4.93
C LEU A 78 -10.11 -12.38 5.33
N ASP A 79 -9.83 -12.74 6.58
CA ASP A 79 -10.13 -14.05 7.17
C ASP A 79 -11.61 -14.45 7.15
N THR A 80 -12.52 -13.48 7.19
CA THR A 80 -13.97 -13.71 7.13
C THR A 80 -14.51 -13.91 5.71
N ASN A 81 -13.66 -13.92 4.68
CA ASN A 81 -14.10 -14.17 3.30
C ASN A 81 -14.44 -15.65 3.09
N SER A 82 -15.51 -15.90 2.34
CA SER A 82 -15.85 -17.25 1.90
C SER A 82 -14.85 -17.76 0.85
N LEU A 83 -14.81 -19.08 0.65
CA LEU A 83 -13.95 -19.67 -0.38
C LEU A 83 -14.24 -19.11 -1.78
N ILE A 84 -15.51 -18.89 -2.11
CA ILE A 84 -15.91 -18.34 -3.42
C ILE A 84 -15.42 -16.90 -3.56
N GLN A 85 -15.55 -16.09 -2.50
CA GLN A 85 -15.02 -14.73 -2.49
C GLN A 85 -13.51 -14.73 -2.71
N ASN A 86 -12.76 -15.56 -1.96
CA ASN A 86 -11.31 -15.66 -2.13
C ASN A 86 -10.90 -16.10 -3.54
N LYS A 87 -11.64 -17.01 -4.20
CA LYS A 87 -11.36 -17.38 -5.60
C LYS A 87 -11.52 -16.19 -6.55
N LEU A 88 -12.59 -15.41 -6.41
CA LEU A 88 -12.81 -14.22 -7.24
C LEU A 88 -11.76 -13.14 -6.98
N ILE A 89 -11.45 -12.90 -5.71
CA ILE A 89 -10.43 -11.94 -5.27
C ILE A 89 -9.07 -12.32 -5.84
N VAL A 90 -8.68 -13.60 -5.79
CA VAL A 90 -7.39 -14.05 -6.32
C VAL A 90 -7.27 -13.81 -7.81
N ALA A 91 -8.32 -14.12 -8.58
CA ALA A 91 -8.36 -13.82 -10.01
C ALA A 91 -8.25 -12.30 -10.27
N HIS A 92 -8.96 -11.49 -9.49
CA HIS A 92 -8.93 -10.03 -9.55
C HIS A 92 -7.53 -9.46 -9.22
N VAL A 93 -6.89 -9.95 -8.16
CA VAL A 93 -5.56 -9.54 -7.71
C VAL A 93 -4.49 -9.87 -8.75
N LEU A 94 -4.59 -11.01 -9.45
CA LEU A 94 -3.68 -11.35 -10.54
C LEU A 94 -3.76 -10.32 -11.67
N ALA A 95 -4.98 -9.91 -12.05
CA ALA A 95 -5.19 -8.86 -13.03
C ALA A 95 -4.65 -7.50 -12.56
N HIS A 96 -4.78 -7.18 -11.26
CA HIS A 96 -4.11 -5.99 -10.69
C HIS A 96 -2.61 -6.05 -10.87
N SER A 97 -1.97 -7.15 -10.49
CA SER A 97 -0.52 -7.26 -10.59
C SER A 97 0.00 -7.18 -12.02
N ASP A 98 -0.72 -7.77 -12.98
CA ASP A 98 -0.41 -7.62 -14.41
C ASP A 98 -0.56 -6.17 -14.87
N PHE A 99 -1.69 -5.53 -14.57
CA PHE A 99 -1.96 -4.15 -14.93
C PHE A 99 -0.89 -3.21 -14.38
N PHE A 100 -0.52 -3.36 -13.11
CA PHE A 100 0.51 -2.53 -12.49
C PHE A 100 1.90 -2.77 -13.05
N LYS A 101 2.22 -4.00 -13.47
CA LYS A 101 3.51 -4.34 -14.08
C LYS A 101 3.65 -3.75 -15.48
N ASN A 102 2.60 -3.82 -16.27
CA ASN A 102 2.65 -3.57 -17.72
C ASN A 102 2.12 -2.20 -18.14
N ASN A 103 1.46 -1.45 -17.24
CA ASN A 103 0.92 -0.14 -17.56
C ASN A 103 1.99 0.96 -17.45
N VAL A 104 2.19 1.70 -18.54
CA VAL A 104 3.14 2.82 -18.64
C VAL A 104 2.96 3.89 -17.54
N ARG A 105 1.74 4.13 -17.06
CA ARG A 105 1.49 5.11 -16.00
C ARG A 105 2.11 4.68 -14.67
N PHE A 106 2.30 3.37 -14.46
CA PHE A 106 2.89 2.79 -13.27
C PHE A 106 4.35 2.41 -13.43
N SER A 107 4.97 2.65 -14.59
CA SER A 107 6.38 2.33 -14.84
C SER A 107 7.34 3.02 -13.86
N ASN A 108 6.92 4.16 -13.31
CA ASN A 108 7.69 4.96 -12.35
C ASN A 108 7.40 4.60 -10.89
N THR A 109 6.51 3.63 -10.64
CA THR A 109 6.22 3.18 -9.28
C THR A 109 7.38 2.36 -8.75
N LYS A 110 7.92 2.77 -7.60
CA LYS A 110 8.94 2.02 -6.87
C LYS A 110 8.45 0.62 -6.50
N ARG A 111 9.26 -0.39 -6.82
CA ARG A 111 8.96 -1.81 -6.52
C ARG A 111 9.42 -2.22 -5.11
N ASP A 112 10.23 -1.38 -4.47
CA ASP A 112 10.81 -1.42 -3.13
C ASP A 112 10.02 -0.57 -2.10
N MET A 113 8.72 -0.35 -2.33
CA MET A 113 7.91 0.60 -1.54
C MET A 113 8.01 0.37 -0.02
N VAL A 114 8.05 -0.89 0.42
CA VAL A 114 8.14 -1.26 1.83
C VAL A 114 9.43 -0.73 2.47
N GLU A 115 10.56 -0.86 1.79
CA GLU A 115 11.87 -0.39 2.27
C GLU A 115 11.94 1.14 2.32
N SER A 116 11.45 1.80 1.27
CA SER A 116 11.40 3.26 1.20
C SER A 116 10.57 3.87 2.33
N MET A 117 9.49 3.20 2.76
CA MET A 117 8.66 3.67 3.87
C MET A 117 9.35 3.52 5.22
N THR A 118 10.03 2.38 5.44
CA THR A 118 10.86 2.16 6.64
C THR A 118 11.92 3.24 6.79
N ALA A 119 12.67 3.53 5.71
CA ALA A 119 13.70 4.58 5.73
C ALA A 119 13.11 5.98 6.05
N THR A 120 11.89 6.25 5.59
CA THR A 120 11.19 7.51 5.90
C THR A 120 10.77 7.57 7.38
N ALA A 121 10.28 6.46 7.93
CA ALA A 121 9.91 6.36 9.34
C ALA A 121 11.13 6.58 10.26
N GLU A 122 12.27 5.96 9.94
CA GLU A 122 13.53 6.16 10.65
C GLU A 122 14.00 7.60 10.60
N ARG A 123 13.94 8.24 9.41
CA ARG A 123 14.31 9.65 9.24
C ARG A 123 13.46 10.58 10.11
N ILE A 124 12.15 10.37 10.16
CA ILE A 124 11.26 11.18 11.00
C ILE A 124 11.56 10.96 12.49
N ASN A 125 11.81 9.72 12.91
CA ASN A 125 12.22 9.42 14.28
C ASN A 125 13.54 10.15 14.65
N GLN A 126 14.52 10.20 13.75
CA GLN A 126 15.75 10.99 13.96
C GLN A 126 15.45 12.49 14.13
N TYR A 127 14.52 13.04 13.36
CA TYR A 127 14.09 14.44 13.53
C TYR A 127 13.38 14.67 14.86
N GLU A 128 12.54 13.75 15.30
CA GLU A 128 11.89 13.83 16.63
C GLU A 128 12.91 13.85 17.76
N GLN A 129 13.98 13.04 17.65
CA GLN A 129 15.07 13.02 18.63
C GLN A 129 15.88 14.32 18.63
N LYS A 130 16.12 14.90 17.44
CA LYS A 130 16.96 16.09 17.29
C LYS A 130 16.24 17.41 17.62
N TYR A 131 14.96 17.53 17.22
CA TYR A 131 14.20 18.78 17.28
C TYR A 131 13.02 18.75 18.25
N GLY A 132 12.71 17.58 18.82
CA GLY A 132 11.58 17.37 19.70
C GLY A 132 10.31 17.00 18.95
N LYS A 133 9.53 16.08 19.54
CA LYS A 133 8.30 15.53 18.93
C LYS A 133 7.28 16.58 18.54
N LYS A 134 7.02 17.55 19.43
CA LYS A 134 5.99 18.58 19.22
C LYS A 134 6.25 19.42 17.95
N LEU A 135 7.51 19.85 17.77
CA LEU A 135 7.89 20.68 16.63
C LEU A 135 7.77 19.90 15.31
N VAL A 136 8.22 18.64 15.30
CA VAL A 136 8.08 17.76 14.13
C VAL A 136 6.62 17.48 13.82
N GLU A 137 5.77 17.24 14.83
CA GLU A 137 4.34 17.03 14.63
C GLU A 137 3.64 18.28 14.07
N GLU A 138 3.93 19.48 14.59
CA GLU A 138 3.40 20.74 14.07
C GLU A 138 3.78 20.95 12.59
N PHE A 139 5.02 20.63 12.24
CA PHE A 139 5.48 20.65 10.84
C PHE A 139 4.72 19.63 9.98
N LEU A 140 4.60 18.38 10.44
CA LEU A 140 3.87 17.33 9.72
C LEU A 140 2.39 17.68 9.53
N ASN A 141 1.75 18.30 10.53
CA ASN A 141 0.37 18.78 10.42
C ASN A 141 0.22 19.76 9.25
N ALA A 142 1.14 20.74 9.14
CA ALA A 142 1.12 21.71 8.04
C ALA A 142 1.33 21.06 6.68
N VAL A 143 2.29 20.12 6.58
CA VAL A 143 2.57 19.40 5.33
C VAL A 143 1.39 18.52 4.89
N ILE A 144 0.81 17.75 5.80
CA ILE A 144 -0.32 16.86 5.51
C ILE A 144 -1.55 17.68 5.10
N ALA A 145 -1.76 18.86 5.69
CA ALA A 145 -2.88 19.74 5.34
C ALA A 145 -2.86 20.20 3.88
N ILE A 146 -1.68 20.32 3.26
CA ILE A 146 -1.53 20.73 1.86
C ILE A 146 -1.26 19.55 0.92
N GLN A 147 -1.01 18.35 1.43
CA GLN A 147 -0.60 17.18 0.65
C GLN A 147 -1.59 16.84 -0.48
N GLU A 148 -2.90 16.87 -0.18
CA GLU A 148 -3.95 16.55 -1.16
C GLU A 148 -4.10 17.61 -2.26
N HIS A 149 -3.41 18.76 -2.13
CA HIS A 149 -3.43 19.85 -3.10
C HIS A 149 -2.19 19.89 -3.99
N ILE A 150 -1.26 18.95 -3.81
CA ILE A 150 -0.02 18.88 -4.58
C ILE A 150 -0.04 17.59 -5.41
N ASP A 151 0.12 17.71 -6.73
CA ASP A 151 0.40 16.56 -7.59
C ASP A 151 1.93 16.41 -7.76
N PRO A 152 2.55 15.37 -7.16
CA PRO A 152 3.98 15.15 -7.27
C PRO A 152 4.45 14.85 -8.70
N SER A 153 3.54 14.37 -9.56
CA SER A 153 3.86 13.98 -10.93
C SER A 153 4.01 15.18 -11.89
N ILE A 154 3.47 16.35 -11.52
CA ILE A 154 3.64 17.59 -12.30
C ILE A 154 5.08 18.10 -12.22
N VAL A 155 5.75 17.91 -11.09
CA VAL A 155 7.07 18.50 -10.84
C VAL A 155 8.20 17.65 -11.45
N ARG A 156 8.00 16.33 -11.59
CA ARG A 156 9.01 15.42 -12.18
C ARG A 156 8.36 14.25 -12.94
N ASN A 157 8.58 14.19 -14.25
CA ASN A 157 8.15 13.06 -15.10
C ASN A 157 8.91 11.75 -14.80
N LYS A 158 10.13 11.83 -14.23
CA LYS A 158 10.90 10.69 -13.69
C LYS A 158 11.27 10.99 -12.23
N LEU A 159 10.96 10.08 -11.31
CA LEU A 159 11.31 10.22 -9.90
C LEU A 159 12.82 10.01 -9.72
N SER A 160 13.45 10.73 -8.78
CA SER A 160 14.91 10.84 -8.65
C SER A 160 15.65 9.51 -8.52
N TRP A 161 14.98 8.47 -8.03
CA TRP A 161 15.56 7.14 -7.82
C TRP A 161 15.83 6.38 -9.12
N GLN A 162 15.13 6.70 -10.22
CA GLN A 162 15.47 6.13 -11.55
C GLN A 162 16.81 6.66 -12.08
N LEU A 163 17.27 7.83 -11.61
CA LEU A 163 18.58 8.39 -12.01
C LEU A 163 19.74 7.72 -11.27
N GLU A 164 19.49 7.11 -10.12
CA GLU A 164 20.49 6.34 -9.37
C GLU A 164 20.65 4.92 -9.92
N ASP A 165 19.58 4.32 -10.47
CA ASP A 165 19.61 3.00 -11.12
C ASP A 165 20.19 3.03 -12.55
N ASP A 166 20.20 4.20 -13.21
CA ASP A 166 20.74 4.41 -14.57
C ASP A 166 22.24 4.84 -14.57
N MET A 167 22.88 4.97 -13.40
CA MET A 167 24.30 5.33 -13.21
C MET A 167 25.15 4.15 -12.75
#